data_AF-A0A016UQM5-F1
#
_entry.id   AF-A0A016UQM5-F1
#
_cell.length_a   1.000
_cell.length_b   1.000
_cell.length_c   1.000
_cell.angle_alpha   90.00
_cell.angle_beta   90.00
_cell.angle_gamma   90.00
#
_symmetry.space_group_name_H-M   'P 1'
#
loop_
_entity.id
_entity.type
_entity.pdbx_description
1 polymer ?
#
loop_
_entity_poly.entity_id
_entity_poly.type
_entity_poly.pdbx_seq_one_letter_code
_entity_poly.pdbx_strand_id
1 'polypeptide(L)'
;MHVFLSSVVLAIFVGPSEPFSTDKGKEEEEDVLKDVVPIKDNVHCLVVADLYNFGRNETRYAQEKRLIKFIASRFFERTDVSTMGVATYGYVSELPINLNKALNRMAVSYDEFARNLEPNTQLGANNNHSNTAELV
;
A
#
# COMPACT_ATOMS: atom_id res chain seq x y z
N MET A 1 49.37 7.94 -28.90
CA MET A 1 49.61 6.96 -27.82
C MET A 1 50.10 7.72 -26.62
N HIS A 2 49.23 7.97 -25.63
CA HIS A 2 49.58 8.06 -24.20
C HIS A 2 48.26 8.12 -23.44
N VAL A 3 47.99 7.01 -22.77
CA VAL A 3 46.88 6.76 -21.88
C VAL A 3 47.22 7.42 -20.55
N PHE A 4 46.36 8.30 -20.04
CA PHE A 4 46.36 8.64 -18.62
C PHE A 4 44.97 8.39 -18.06
N LEU A 5 44.83 7.16 -17.57
CA LEU A 5 43.89 6.76 -16.55
C LEU A 5 44.24 7.55 -15.29
N SER A 6 43.31 8.36 -14.77
CA SER A 6 43.40 8.83 -13.40
C SER A 6 42.02 9.06 -12.82
N SER A 7 41.78 8.36 -11.72
CA SER A 7 40.60 8.24 -10.90
C SER A 7 39.90 9.57 -10.59
N VAL A 8 38.57 9.59 -10.73
CA VAL A 8 37.71 10.63 -10.14
C VAL A 8 37.65 10.35 -8.63
N VAL A 9 38.47 11.07 -7.87
CA VAL A 9 38.37 11.11 -6.40
C VAL A 9 37.28 12.13 -6.07
N LEU A 10 36.20 11.65 -5.46
CA LEU A 10 35.15 12.47 -4.86
C LEU A 10 35.74 13.25 -3.67
N ALA A 11 35.95 14.54 -3.85
CA ALA A 11 36.27 15.47 -2.76
C ALA A 11 35.05 16.36 -2.51
N ILE A 12 34.27 16.01 -1.49
CA ILE A 12 33.26 16.92 -0.93
C ILE A 12 34.04 17.94 -0.10
N PHE A 13 34.21 19.15 -0.64
CA PHE A 13 34.77 20.27 0.10
C PHE A 13 33.74 20.75 1.13
N VAL A 14 34.05 20.54 2.41
CA VAL A 14 33.42 21.28 3.51
C VAL A 14 34.06 22.67 3.53
N GLY A 15 33.38 23.64 2.93
CA GLY A 15 33.77 25.05 2.92
C GLY A 15 33.11 25.84 4.08
N PRO A 16 33.74 26.92 4.54
CA PRO A 16 33.26 27.72 5.67
C PRO A 16 32.04 28.58 5.29
N SER A 17 31.13 28.71 6.23
CA SER A 17 29.91 29.52 6.18
C SER A 17 30.21 31.02 6.01
N GLU A 18 29.69 31.64 4.96
CA GLU A 18 29.57 33.11 4.83
C GLU A 18 28.29 33.63 5.51
N PRO A 19 28.25 34.93 5.90
CA PRO A 19 27.42 35.39 7.00
C PRO A 19 26.00 35.83 6.61
N PHE A 20 25.07 35.40 7.44
CA PHE A 20 23.87 36.08 7.95
C PHE A 20 23.48 37.43 7.32
N SER A 21 22.44 37.42 6.48
CA SER A 21 21.53 38.56 6.31
C SER A 21 20.31 38.35 7.20
N THR A 22 20.18 39.20 8.21
CA THR A 22 18.97 39.35 9.02
C THR A 22 17.84 39.93 8.18
N ASP A 23 16.75 39.19 8.01
CA ASP A 23 15.43 39.82 8.09
C ASP A 23 14.61 39.13 9.17
N LYS A 24 14.02 39.93 10.04
CA LYS A 24 13.50 39.52 11.34
C LYS A 24 12.07 38.98 11.21
N GLY A 25 11.90 37.72 11.56
CA GLY A 25 10.60 37.12 11.86
C GLY A 25 10.77 35.78 12.56
N LYS A 26 10.78 35.82 13.90
CA LYS A 26 10.55 34.72 14.86
C LYS A 26 9.43 33.78 14.38
N GLU A 27 9.36 32.50 14.69
CA GLU A 27 9.97 31.63 15.70
C GLU A 27 9.61 30.19 15.24
N GLU A 28 10.46 29.22 15.62
CA GLU A 28 10.13 27.79 15.78
C GLU A 28 9.95 26.93 14.51
N GLU A 29 11.05 26.25 14.19
CA GLU A 29 11.11 24.85 13.76
C GLU A 29 10.18 23.99 14.63
N GLU A 30 8.90 23.96 14.29
CA GLU A 30 7.99 22.91 14.75
C GLU A 30 8.01 21.81 13.69
N ASP A 31 8.54 20.66 14.09
CA ASP A 31 8.23 19.36 13.49
C ASP A 31 6.71 19.20 13.47
N VAL A 32 6.07 19.75 12.44
CA VAL A 32 4.66 19.48 12.16
C VAL A 32 4.61 18.06 11.63
N LEU A 33 4.73 17.11 12.56
CA LEU A 33 3.91 15.92 12.56
C LEU A 33 2.49 16.43 12.31
N LYS A 34 2.10 16.47 11.03
CA LYS A 34 0.74 16.82 10.63
C LYS A 34 -0.12 15.84 11.40
N ASP A 35 -0.79 16.36 12.42
CA ASP A 35 -1.90 15.70 13.05
C ASP A 35 -2.87 15.38 11.92
N VAL A 36 -2.81 14.14 11.42
CA VAL A 36 -3.74 13.68 10.39
C VAL A 36 -5.03 13.46 11.16
N VAL A 37 -5.75 14.56 11.40
CA VAL A 37 -7.06 14.53 12.03
C VAL A 37 -7.89 13.56 11.20
N PRO A 38 -8.35 12.45 11.79
CA PRO A 38 -9.14 11.48 11.07
C PRO A 38 -10.37 12.18 10.47
N ILE A 39 -10.60 11.94 9.17
CA ILE A 39 -11.67 12.59 8.41
C ILE A 39 -13.02 12.02 8.83
N LYS A 40 -13.04 10.76 9.29
CA LYS A 40 -14.25 10.03 9.67
C LYS A 40 -13.94 8.96 10.71
N ASP A 41 -14.92 8.65 11.56
CA ASP A 41 -14.86 7.57 12.54
C ASP A 41 -15.82 6.42 12.22
N ASN A 42 -15.59 5.26 12.84
CA ASN A 42 -16.46 4.09 12.78
C ASN A 42 -16.77 3.62 11.34
N VAL A 43 -15.72 3.55 10.51
CA VAL A 43 -15.84 3.18 9.10
C VAL A 43 -15.46 1.72 8.89
N HIS A 44 -16.36 0.97 8.27
CA HIS A 44 -16.14 -0.43 7.88
C HIS A 44 -16.12 -0.54 6.36
N CYS A 45 -15.05 -1.08 5.79
CA CYS A 45 -14.88 -1.20 4.34
C CYS A 45 -14.67 -2.66 3.92
N LEU A 46 -15.36 -3.11 2.88
CA LEU A 46 -15.10 -4.40 2.25
C LEU A 46 -14.58 -4.16 0.84
N VAL A 47 -13.35 -4.59 0.57
CA VAL A 47 -12.75 -4.57 -0.75
C VAL A 47 -13.09 -5.88 -1.46
N VAL A 48 -13.82 -5.80 -2.57
CA VAL A 48 -14.08 -6.94 -3.46
C VAL A 48 -13.33 -6.71 -4.75
N ALA A 49 -12.34 -7.55 -5.04
CA ALA A 49 -11.47 -7.39 -6.20
C ALA A 49 -11.68 -8.49 -7.25
N ASP A 50 -11.86 -8.06 -8.50
CA ASP A 50 -11.93 -8.92 -9.69
C ASP A 50 -10.52 -9.23 -10.19
N LEU A 51 -10.11 -10.49 -10.07
CA LEU A 51 -8.88 -10.99 -10.65
C LEU A 51 -9.13 -11.94 -11.83
N TYR A 52 -10.40 -12.19 -12.18
CA TYR A 52 -10.79 -13.10 -13.25
C TYR A 52 -10.36 -12.56 -14.63
N ASN A 53 -10.60 -11.27 -14.87
CA ASN A 53 -10.26 -10.61 -16.14
C ASN A 53 -8.75 -10.53 -16.41
N PHE A 54 -7.91 -10.80 -15.41
CA PHE A 54 -6.46 -10.86 -15.57
C PHE A 54 -5.97 -12.24 -16.00
N GLY A 55 -6.85 -13.25 -16.02
CA GLY A 55 -6.47 -14.64 -16.26
C GLY A 55 -5.40 -15.07 -15.27
N ARG A 56 -4.30 -15.61 -15.78
CA ARG A 56 -3.13 -16.02 -14.98
C ARG A 56 -1.94 -15.06 -15.09
N ASN A 57 -2.21 -13.78 -15.32
CA ASN A 57 -1.17 -12.76 -15.45
C ASN A 57 -0.70 -12.24 -14.08
N GLU A 58 0.40 -12.79 -13.57
CA GLU A 58 0.99 -12.42 -12.27
C GLU A 58 1.32 -10.93 -12.14
N THR A 59 1.72 -10.27 -13.23
CA THR A 59 2.05 -8.83 -13.19
C THR A 59 0.80 -7.99 -12.88
N ARG A 60 -0.35 -8.34 -13.47
CA ARG A 60 -1.62 -7.65 -13.18
C ARG A 60 -2.09 -7.89 -11.74
N TYR A 61 -1.91 -9.11 -11.22
CA TYR A 61 -2.18 -9.43 -9.82
C TYR A 61 -1.31 -8.59 -8.87
N ALA A 62 -0.01 -8.44 -9.17
CA ALA A 62 0.89 -7.61 -8.39
C ALA A 62 0.53 -6.12 -8.43
N GLN A 63 0.09 -5.61 -9.58
CA GLN A 63 -0.39 -4.24 -9.75
C GLN A 63 -1.66 -3.99 -8.94
N GLU A 64 -2.64 -4.89 -9.01
CA GLU A 64 -3.90 -4.79 -8.27
C GLU A 64 -3.65 -4.85 -6.76
N LYS A 65 -2.80 -5.78 -6.31
CA LYS A 65 -2.38 -5.86 -4.90
C LYS A 65 -1.76 -4.54 -4.42
N ARG A 66 -0.92 -3.90 -5.24
CA ARG A 66 -0.31 -2.60 -4.91
C ARG A 66 -1.36 -1.49 -4.79
N LEU A 67 -2.35 -1.47 -5.69
CA LEU A 67 -3.47 -0.53 -5.63
C LEU A 67 -4.27 -0.72 -4.34
N ILE A 68 -4.65 -1.96 -4.01
CA ILE A 68 -5.43 -2.27 -2.81
C ILE A 68 -4.64 -1.89 -1.54
N LYS A 69 -3.32 -2.16 -1.49
CA LYS A 69 -2.47 -1.71 -0.37
C LYS A 69 -2.41 -0.20 -0.24
N PHE A 70 -2.31 0.53 -1.36
CA PHE A 70 -2.33 1.99 -1.35
C PHE A 70 -3.65 2.54 -0.81
N ILE A 71 -4.79 1.97 -1.24
CA ILE A 71 -6.12 2.33 -0.72
C ILE A 71 -6.19 2.06 0.78
N ALA A 72 -5.74 0.89 1.23
CA ALA A 72 -5.77 0.51 2.63
C ALA A 72 -4.90 1.43 3.52
N SER A 73 -3.68 1.79 3.09
CA SER A 73 -2.84 2.74 3.84
C SER A 73 -3.56 4.08 3.98
N ARG A 74 -4.13 4.62 2.90
CA ARG A 74 -4.90 5.87 2.96
C ARG A 74 -6.17 5.77 3.79
N PHE A 75 -6.83 4.63 3.79
CA PHE A 75 -8.00 4.37 4.62
C PHE A 75 -7.63 4.48 6.10
N PHE A 76 -6.68 3.64 6.56
CA PHE A 76 -6.29 3.62 7.97
C PHE A 76 -5.57 4.90 8.44
N GLU A 77 -4.90 5.64 7.54
CA GLU A 77 -4.35 6.97 7.87
C GLU A 77 -5.44 8.03 8.10
N ARG A 78 -6.62 7.88 7.49
CA ARG A 78 -7.63 8.94 7.42
C ARG A 78 -8.91 8.63 8.17
N THR A 79 -9.03 7.44 8.75
CA THR A 79 -10.23 7.04 9.50
C THR A 79 -9.86 6.55 10.88
N ASP A 80 -10.59 7.03 11.89
CA ASP A 80 -10.49 6.55 13.26
C ASP A 80 -11.46 5.38 13.48
N VAL A 81 -11.15 4.48 14.41
CA VAL A 81 -11.96 3.30 14.76
C VAL A 81 -12.51 2.62 13.49
N SER A 82 -11.60 2.06 12.68
CA SER A 82 -11.94 1.60 11.33
C SER A 82 -11.58 0.13 11.12
N THR A 83 -12.32 -0.54 10.25
CA THR A 83 -11.98 -1.91 9.86
C THR A 83 -12.08 -2.11 8.34
N MET A 84 -11.23 -2.99 7.81
CA MET A 84 -11.22 -3.31 6.38
C MET A 84 -11.11 -4.81 6.14
N GLY A 85 -12.02 -5.36 5.34
CA GLY A 85 -12.00 -6.75 4.87
C GLY A 85 -11.65 -6.84 3.39
N VAL A 86 -11.23 -8.01 2.94
CA VAL A 86 -10.96 -8.28 1.52
C VAL A 86 -11.53 -9.61 1.10
N ALA A 87 -12.18 -9.61 -0.07
CA ALA A 87 -12.58 -10.79 -0.81
C ALA A 87 -12.14 -10.64 -2.27
N THR A 88 -11.74 -11.74 -2.88
CA THR A 88 -11.27 -11.79 -4.26
C THR A 88 -11.95 -12.94 -4.98
N TYR A 89 -12.14 -12.79 -6.28
CA TYR A 89 -12.53 -13.89 -7.16
C TYR A 89 -11.65 -13.90 -8.41
N GLY A 90 -11.65 -15.01 -9.13
CA GLY A 90 -10.79 -15.24 -10.30
C GLY A 90 -9.91 -16.47 -10.12
N TYR A 91 -8.73 -16.49 -10.73
CA TYR A 91 -7.77 -17.61 -10.66
C TYR A 91 -6.95 -17.57 -9.36
N VAL A 92 -7.60 -17.36 -8.21
CA VAL A 92 -6.94 -17.24 -6.90
C VAL A 92 -6.89 -18.58 -6.16
N SER A 93 -6.05 -18.68 -5.13
CA SER A 93 -5.96 -19.88 -4.27
C SER A 93 -7.21 -20.13 -3.43
N GLU A 94 -7.93 -19.07 -3.05
CA GLU A 94 -9.14 -19.16 -2.24
C GLU A 94 -10.38 -19.22 -3.14
N LEU A 95 -10.96 -20.42 -3.24
CA LEU A 95 -12.13 -20.70 -4.08
C LEU A 95 -13.21 -21.46 -3.27
N PRO A 96 -14.50 -21.17 -3.47
CA PRO A 96 -15.04 -20.01 -4.21
C PRO A 96 -14.80 -18.71 -3.42
N ILE A 97 -15.24 -17.57 -3.96
CA ILE A 97 -15.23 -16.30 -3.22
C ILE A 97 -16.00 -16.43 -1.91
N ASN A 98 -15.42 -15.96 -0.80
CA ASN A 98 -15.97 -16.14 0.55
C ASN A 98 -16.13 -14.78 1.27
N LEU A 99 -17.30 -14.17 1.14
CA LEU A 99 -17.60 -12.89 1.81
C LEU A 99 -17.67 -13.03 3.34
N ASN A 100 -18.19 -14.14 3.85
CA ASN A 100 -18.28 -14.38 5.28
C ASN A 100 -16.89 -14.38 5.93
N LYS A 101 -15.90 -15.00 5.28
CA LYS A 101 -14.51 -14.95 5.76
C LYS A 101 -13.96 -13.52 5.75
N ALA A 102 -14.24 -12.74 4.70
CA ALA A 102 -13.80 -11.36 4.60
C ALA A 102 -14.43 -10.46 5.69
N LEU A 103 -15.71 -10.65 5.99
CA LEU A 103 -16.45 -9.94 7.04
C LEU A 103 -16.03 -10.36 8.45
N ASN A 104 -15.73 -11.65 8.66
CA ASN A 104 -15.28 -12.16 9.96
C ASN A 104 -13.80 -11.86 10.25
N ARG A 105 -13.02 -11.46 9.24
CA ARG A 105 -11.58 -11.14 9.35
C ARG A 105 -11.29 -9.70 8.92
N MET A 106 -12.20 -8.78 9.21
CA MET A 106 -11.94 -7.37 8.98
C MET A 106 -10.78 -6.93 9.87
N ALA A 107 -9.71 -6.46 9.25
CA ALA A 107 -8.52 -6.00 9.92
C ALA A 107 -8.75 -4.63 10.55
N VAL A 108 -8.17 -4.39 11.72
CA VAL A 108 -8.25 -3.10 12.44
C VAL A 108 -7.06 -2.18 12.14
N SER A 109 -6.11 -2.64 11.31
CA SER A 109 -4.91 -1.90 10.94
C SER A 109 -4.45 -2.25 9.52
N TYR A 110 -3.65 -1.36 8.93
CA TYR A 110 -3.03 -1.59 7.62
C TYR A 110 -2.18 -2.88 7.60
N ASP A 111 -1.35 -3.11 8.62
CA ASP A 111 -0.46 -4.28 8.64
C ASP A 111 -1.22 -5.60 8.70
N GLU A 112 -2.30 -5.63 9.48
CA GLU A 112 -3.19 -6.78 9.54
C GLU A 112 -3.92 -6.98 8.22
N PHE A 113 -4.43 -5.90 7.61
CA PHE A 113 -5.08 -5.96 6.32
C PHE A 113 -4.13 -6.48 5.23
N ALA A 114 -2.89 -5.99 5.21
CA ALA A 114 -1.87 -6.41 4.25
C ALA A 114 -1.54 -7.90 4.39
N ARG A 115 -1.52 -8.44 5.62
CA ARG A 115 -1.38 -9.89 5.86
C ARG A 115 -2.58 -10.69 5.35
N ASN A 116 -3.80 -10.16 5.50
CA ASN A 116 -5.01 -10.80 4.99
C ASN A 116 -5.08 -10.74 3.45
N LEU A 117 -4.56 -9.69 2.83
CA LEU A 117 -4.56 -9.48 1.38
C LEU A 117 -3.68 -10.48 0.61
N GLU A 118 -2.51 -10.83 1.14
CA GLU A 118 -1.55 -11.73 0.46
C GLU A 118 -2.17 -13.07 0.04
N PRO A 119 -2.79 -13.87 0.93
CA PRO A 119 -3.39 -15.14 0.53
C PRO A 119 -4.63 -14.97 -0.36
N ASN A 120 -5.38 -13.88 -0.24
CA ASN A 120 -6.56 -13.62 -1.09
C ASN A 120 -6.15 -13.31 -2.54
N THR A 121 -5.06 -12.56 -2.72
CA THR A 121 -4.58 -12.16 -4.07
C THR A 121 -3.53 -13.11 -4.65
N GLN A 122 -3.31 -14.27 -4.04
CA GLN A 122 -2.36 -15.25 -4.56
C GLN A 122 -2.95 -16.00 -5.75
N LEU A 123 -2.19 -16.06 -6.86
CA LEU A 123 -2.57 -16.86 -8.02
C LEU A 123 -2.59 -18.35 -7.64
N GLY A 124 -3.70 -19.02 -7.93
CA GLY A 124 -3.86 -20.46 -7.67
C GLY A 124 -2.94 -21.31 -8.55
N ALA A 125 -2.61 -22.52 -8.11
CA ALA A 125 -1.67 -23.41 -8.81
C ALA A 125 -2.23 -24.01 -10.12
N ASN A 126 -3.54 -24.00 -10.32
CA ASN A 126 -4.23 -24.63 -11.46
C ASN A 126 -5.21 -23.66 -12.14
N ASN A 127 -5.92 -24.12 -13.18
CA ASN A 127 -6.85 -23.28 -13.95
C ASN A 127 -8.23 -23.13 -13.30
N ASN A 128 -8.39 -23.55 -12.04
CA ASN A 128 -9.63 -23.33 -11.31
C ASN A 128 -9.79 -21.85 -11.02
N HIS A 129 -11.04 -21.41 -11.00
CA HIS A 129 -11.38 -20.02 -10.77
C HIS A 129 -12.76 -19.92 -10.15
N SER A 130 -13.04 -18.76 -9.57
CA SER A 130 -14.36 -18.36 -9.11
C SER A 130 -14.82 -17.10 -9.82
N ASN A 131 -16.12 -16.89 -9.85
CA ASN A 131 -16.72 -15.64 -10.31
C ASN A 131 -17.84 -15.22 -9.34
N THR A 132 -18.46 -14.07 -9.60
CA THR A 132 -19.49 -13.52 -8.72
C THR A 132 -20.78 -14.34 -8.66
N ALA A 133 -21.04 -15.26 -9.59
CA ALA A 133 -22.21 -16.14 -9.55
C ALA A 133 -22.11 -17.22 -8.46
N GLU A 134 -20.91 -17.45 -7.93
CA GLU A 134 -20.64 -18.40 -6.84
C GLU A 134 -20.76 -17.75 -5.45
N LEU A 135 -21.15 -16.47 -5.40
CA LEU A 135 -21.55 -15.81 -4.16
C LEU A 135 -22.90 -16.39 -3.71
N VAL A 136 -22.85 -17.36 -2.81
CA VAL A 136 -24.03 -17.95 -2.13
C VAL A 136 -24.26 -17.22 -0.81
#